data_AF-A0A959Y7C2-F1
#
_entry.id   AF-A0A959Y7C2-F1
#
_cell.length_a   1.000
_cell.length_b   1.000
_cell.length_c   1.000
_cell.angle_alpha   90.00
_cell.angle_beta   90.00
_cell.angle_gamma   90.00
#
_symmetry.space_group_name_H-M   'P 1'
#
loop_
_entity.id
_entity.type
_entity.pdbx_description
1 polymer ?
#
loop_
_entity_poly.entity_id
_entity_poly.type
_entity_poly.pdbx_seq_one_letter_code
_entity_poly.pdbx_strand_id
1 'polypeptide(L)'
;WEVGYEVAFYRDYIHALGAPVDGKLVHEIGSTRFSRKRTFDLCLFGPDRLVIIEAKVHQGLKGDQVKEFRRDAEHIERLTGLERSKILLVGLWSSHYTKRAADSRDARVADFHGSIKRDFDAILHWNDLGIAGPAFDAGRDLFQVADELFGRKPGEFREVHS
;
A
#
# COMPACT_ATOMS: atom_id res chain seq x y z
N TRP A 1 -12.39 10.14 -11.63
CA TRP A 1 -11.39 9.37 -10.88
C TRP A 1 -10.42 8.79 -11.86
N GLU A 2 -9.13 8.93 -11.60
CA GLU A 2 -8.04 8.33 -12.37
C GLU A 2 -7.29 7.34 -11.49
N VAL A 3 -6.71 6.31 -12.09
CA VAL A 3 -6.03 5.22 -11.38
C VAL A 3 -4.58 5.18 -11.84
N GLY A 4 -3.65 5.11 -10.89
CA GLY A 4 -2.23 4.91 -11.15
C GLY A 4 -1.69 3.73 -10.36
N TYR A 5 -0.82 2.95 -10.98
CA TYR A 5 -0.13 1.81 -10.36
C TYR A 5 1.36 2.12 -10.26
N GLU A 6 2.02 1.68 -9.19
CA GLU A 6 3.45 1.90 -8.95
C GLU A 6 3.85 3.38 -9.10
N VAL A 7 3.04 4.26 -8.52
CA VAL A 7 3.13 5.70 -8.76
C VAL A 7 4.31 6.29 -8.02
N ALA A 8 5.28 6.84 -8.75
CA ALA A 8 6.41 7.58 -8.18
C ALA A 8 6.01 9.04 -7.88
N PHE A 9 4.99 9.20 -7.03
CA PHE A 9 4.22 10.43 -6.87
C PHE A 9 5.10 11.69 -6.72
N TYR A 10 6.05 11.69 -5.79
CA TYR A 10 6.90 12.86 -5.56
C TYR A 10 7.72 13.23 -6.79
N ARG A 11 8.34 12.23 -7.44
CA ARG A 11 9.18 12.47 -8.60
C ARG A 11 8.37 13.08 -9.73
N ASP A 12 7.23 12.47 -10.02
CA ASP A 12 6.41 12.84 -11.17
C ASP A 12 5.72 14.19 -10.92
N TYR A 13 5.22 14.43 -9.69
CA TYR A 13 4.64 15.71 -9.29
C TYR A 13 5.66 16.84 -9.36
N ILE A 14 6.84 16.66 -8.75
CA ILE A 14 7.88 17.71 -8.70
C ILE A 14 8.38 18.02 -10.11
N HIS A 15 8.58 17.00 -10.93
CA HIS A 15 8.96 17.21 -12.33
C HIS A 15 7.92 18.04 -13.09
N ALA A 16 6.63 17.70 -12.96
CA ALA A 16 5.55 18.37 -13.70
C ALA A 16 5.18 19.76 -13.17
N LEU A 17 5.08 19.92 -11.84
CA LEU A 17 4.48 21.08 -11.19
C LEU A 17 5.45 21.86 -10.29
N GLY A 18 6.59 21.26 -9.93
CA GLY A 18 7.59 21.84 -9.04
C GLY A 18 7.26 21.63 -7.56
N ALA A 19 8.29 21.73 -6.72
CA ALA A 19 8.18 21.81 -5.27
C ALA A 19 8.57 23.21 -4.77
N PRO A 20 7.88 23.77 -3.77
CA PRO A 20 8.31 24.99 -3.12
C PRO A 20 9.54 24.73 -2.24
N VAL A 21 10.66 25.36 -2.58
CA VAL A 21 11.91 25.37 -1.81
C VAL A 21 12.38 26.82 -1.68
N ASP A 22 12.47 27.32 -0.45
CA ASP A 22 12.89 28.71 -0.14
C ASP A 22 12.17 29.79 -0.98
N GLY A 23 10.86 29.60 -1.19
CA GLY A 23 10.02 30.54 -1.95
C GLY A 23 10.15 30.43 -3.47
N LYS A 24 10.89 29.44 -4.00
CA LYS A 24 11.01 29.17 -5.45
C LYS A 24 10.47 27.79 -5.77
N LEU A 25 9.93 27.63 -6.99
CA LEU A 25 9.56 26.32 -7.52
C LEU A 25 10.79 25.63 -8.11
N VAL A 26 11.06 24.43 -7.63
CA VAL A 26 12.15 23.57 -8.10
C VAL A 26 11.57 22.32 -8.72
N HIS A 27 11.97 21.99 -9.95
CA HIS A 27 11.49 20.83 -10.70
C HIS A 27 12.43 19.62 -10.62
N GLU A 28 13.56 19.77 -9.94
CA GLU A 28 14.52 18.70 -9.71
C GLU A 28 14.32 18.08 -8.32
N ILE A 29 13.81 16.85 -8.28
CA ILE A 29 13.59 16.14 -7.02
C ILE A 29 14.85 15.99 -6.16
N GLY A 30 16.03 15.91 -6.79
CA GLY A 30 17.33 15.80 -6.12
C GLY A 30 17.67 16.99 -5.22
N SER A 31 17.08 18.15 -5.50
CA SER A 31 17.24 19.38 -4.72
C SER A 31 16.14 19.57 -3.67
N THR A 32 15.30 18.56 -3.46
CA THR A 32 14.18 18.61 -2.50
C THR A 32 14.40 17.60 -1.37
N ARG A 33 13.62 17.75 -0.29
CA ARG A 33 13.60 16.77 0.82
C ARG A 33 12.78 15.50 0.55
N PHE A 34 12.09 15.43 -0.58
CA PHE A 34 11.18 14.33 -0.88
C PHE A 34 11.92 13.10 -1.40
N SER A 35 11.37 11.91 -1.16
CA SER A 35 12.03 10.67 -1.56
C SER A 35 12.00 10.47 -3.06
N ARG A 36 13.19 10.28 -3.66
CA ARG A 36 13.38 9.99 -5.09
C ARG A 36 12.87 8.62 -5.54
N LYS A 37 12.78 7.67 -4.61
CA LYS A 37 12.50 6.25 -4.90
C LYS A 37 11.17 5.78 -4.35
N ARG A 38 10.43 6.65 -3.65
CA ARG A 38 9.15 6.26 -3.05
C ARG A 38 8.13 6.06 -4.17
N THR A 39 7.62 4.83 -4.26
CA THR A 39 6.45 4.48 -5.05
C THR A 39 5.30 4.12 -4.13
N PHE A 40 4.09 4.29 -4.63
CA PHE A 40 2.86 3.80 -4.03
C PHE A 40 2.26 2.73 -4.94
N ASP A 41 1.91 1.58 -4.37
CA ASP A 41 1.44 0.42 -5.15
C ASP A 41 0.22 0.80 -6.02
N LEU A 42 -0.74 1.54 -5.45
CA LEU A 42 -1.94 2.01 -6.13
C LEU A 42 -2.37 3.39 -5.62
N CYS A 43 -2.71 4.30 -6.54
CA CYS A 43 -3.30 5.60 -6.22
C CYS A 43 -4.61 5.81 -6.99
N LEU A 44 -5.61 6.39 -6.32
CA LEU A 44 -6.84 6.88 -6.92
C LEU A 44 -6.87 8.40 -6.82
N PHE A 45 -6.87 9.07 -7.96
CA PHE A 45 -6.89 10.52 -8.06
C PHE A 45 -8.33 10.99 -8.32
N GLY A 46 -8.90 11.66 -7.34
CA GLY A 46 -10.16 12.37 -7.44
C GLY A 46 -9.95 13.86 -7.68
N PRO A 47 -11.03 14.60 -7.98
CA PRO A 47 -10.94 16.05 -8.18
C PRO A 47 -10.53 16.81 -6.91
N ASP A 48 -10.88 16.30 -5.73
CA ASP A 48 -10.63 16.93 -4.43
C ASP A 48 -9.96 16.01 -3.41
N ARG A 49 -9.49 14.83 -3.85
CA ARG A 49 -8.96 13.81 -2.94
C ARG A 49 -7.99 12.86 -3.61
N LEU A 50 -7.08 12.34 -2.80
CA LEU A 50 -6.11 11.32 -3.18
C LEU A 50 -6.29 10.12 -2.27
N VAL A 51 -6.47 8.94 -2.84
CA VAL A 51 -6.42 7.68 -2.08
C VAL A 51 -5.14 6.96 -2.45
N ILE A 52 -4.35 6.60 -1.45
CA ILE A 52 -3.13 5.82 -1.59
C ILE A 52 -3.39 4.47 -0.97
N ILE A 53 -3.29 3.42 -1.78
CA ILE A 53 -3.50 2.04 -1.37
C ILE A 53 -2.15 1.34 -1.41
N GLU A 54 -1.65 0.96 -0.24
CA GLU A 54 -0.48 0.08 -0.14
C GLU A 54 -0.96 -1.36 -0.08
N ALA A 55 -0.53 -2.18 -1.02
CA ALA A 55 -0.92 -3.56 -1.16
C ALA A 55 0.20 -4.48 -0.67
N LYS A 56 -0.11 -5.35 0.28
CA LYS A 56 0.81 -6.39 0.74
C LYS A 56 0.18 -7.76 0.62
N VAL A 57 0.85 -8.59 -0.18
CA VAL A 57 0.48 -9.98 -0.47
C VAL A 57 1.08 -10.92 0.59
N HIS A 58 2.33 -10.67 1.01
CA HIS A 58 3.08 -11.55 1.91
C HIS A 58 3.85 -10.74 2.97
N GLN A 59 3.81 -11.19 4.23
CA GLN A 59 4.31 -10.50 5.44
C GLN A 59 3.56 -9.22 5.83
N GLY A 60 3.28 -9.07 7.13
CA GLY A 60 2.63 -7.86 7.67
C GLY A 60 3.52 -6.61 7.63
N LEU A 61 2.91 -5.42 7.64
CA LEU A 61 3.56 -4.10 7.53
C LEU A 61 4.38 -3.73 8.76
N LYS A 62 5.71 -3.78 8.72
CA LYS A 62 6.57 -3.46 9.88
C LYS A 62 6.25 -2.07 10.45
N GLY A 63 6.31 -1.90 11.78
CA GLY A 63 5.87 -0.65 12.44
C GLY A 63 6.60 0.61 11.95
N ASP A 64 7.84 0.47 11.47
CA ASP A 64 8.58 1.59 10.86
C ASP A 64 8.06 1.95 9.47
N GLN A 65 7.59 0.98 8.67
CA GLN A 65 6.96 1.25 7.38
C GLN A 65 5.68 2.06 7.56
N VAL A 66 4.89 1.71 8.58
CA VAL A 66 3.64 2.40 8.90
C VAL A 66 3.88 3.89 9.25
N LYS A 67 4.95 4.20 10.00
CA LYS A 67 5.34 5.59 10.28
C LYS A 67 5.75 6.35 9.02
N GLU A 68 6.41 5.68 8.07
CA GLU A 68 6.76 6.28 6.78
C GLU A 68 5.52 6.64 5.97
N PHE A 69 4.49 5.79 5.93
CA PHE A 69 3.23 6.10 5.25
C PHE A 69 2.52 7.33 5.82
N ARG A 70 2.49 7.49 7.14
CA ARG A 70 1.93 8.71 7.73
C ARG A 70 2.68 9.97 7.32
N ARG A 71 4.02 9.90 7.32
CA ARG A 71 4.86 11.00 6.84
C ARG A 71 4.59 11.29 5.37
N ASP A 72 4.24 10.28 4.58
CA ASP A 72 3.88 10.49 3.18
C ASP A 72 2.62 11.37 3.04
N ALA A 73 1.58 11.16 3.84
CA ALA A 73 0.40 12.02 3.79
C ALA A 73 0.73 13.49 4.16
N GLU A 74 1.57 13.71 5.18
CA GLU A 74 2.04 15.06 5.54
C GLU A 74 2.89 15.69 4.44
N HIS A 75 3.74 14.91 3.78
CA HIS A 75 4.56 15.37 2.68
C HIS A 75 3.72 15.78 1.48
N ILE A 76 2.70 14.98 1.14
CA ILE A 76 1.78 15.26 0.05
C ILE A 76 0.95 16.50 0.37
N GLU A 77 0.43 16.64 1.58
CA GLU A 77 -0.27 17.85 2.01
C GLU A 77 0.59 19.10 1.78
N ARG A 78 1.86 19.07 2.23
CA ARG A 78 2.78 20.19 2.04
C ARG A 78 3.16 20.45 0.58
N LEU A 79 3.22 19.42 -0.25
CA LEU A 79 3.61 19.52 -1.65
C LEU A 79 2.46 20.00 -2.55
N THR A 80 1.25 19.58 -2.24
CA THR A 80 0.05 19.80 -3.07
C THR A 80 -0.85 20.91 -2.55
N GLY A 81 -0.75 21.25 -1.25
CA GLY A 81 -1.71 22.10 -0.56
C GLY A 81 -3.05 21.42 -0.26
N LEU A 82 -3.19 20.14 -0.58
CA LEU A 82 -4.39 19.36 -0.29
C LEU A 82 -4.47 19.09 1.22
N GLU A 83 -5.62 19.37 1.84
CA GLU A 83 -5.83 19.10 3.27
C GLU A 83 -5.60 17.63 3.62
N ARG A 84 -4.99 17.36 4.79
CA ARG A 84 -4.77 15.98 5.26
C ARG A 84 -6.03 15.12 5.23
N SER A 85 -7.20 15.68 5.50
CA SER A 85 -8.50 14.97 5.50
C SER A 85 -8.89 14.41 4.12
N LYS A 86 -8.26 14.91 3.04
CA LYS A 86 -8.50 14.53 1.65
C LYS A 86 -7.45 13.56 1.10
N ILE A 87 -6.43 13.23 1.89
CA ILE A 87 -5.39 12.26 1.55
C ILE A 87 -5.66 11.00 2.36
N LEU A 88 -6.21 9.96 1.73
CA LEU A 88 -6.60 8.74 2.42
C LEU A 88 -5.54 7.67 2.25
N LEU A 89 -5.00 7.18 3.35
CA LEU A 89 -4.08 6.04 3.39
C LEU A 89 -4.86 4.76 3.65
N VAL A 90 -4.82 3.82 2.72
CA VAL A 90 -5.53 2.54 2.80
C VAL A 90 -4.52 1.40 2.74
N GLY A 91 -4.60 0.50 3.71
CA GLY A 91 -3.84 -0.74 3.69
C GLY A 91 -4.67 -1.85 3.07
N LEU A 92 -4.16 -2.53 2.04
CA LEU A 92 -4.78 -3.71 1.45
C LEU A 92 -3.92 -4.94 1.75
N TRP A 93 -4.47 -5.92 2.50
CA TRP A 93 -3.68 -7.07 2.95
C TRP A 93 -4.42 -8.40 3.00
N SER A 94 -3.68 -9.50 3.13
CA SER A 94 -4.26 -10.83 3.32
C SER A 94 -4.85 -11.02 4.72
N SER A 95 -6.11 -11.43 4.78
CA SER A 95 -6.83 -11.74 6.03
C SER A 95 -6.17 -12.89 6.84
N HIS A 96 -5.39 -13.75 6.16
CA HIS A 96 -4.62 -14.83 6.77
C HIS A 96 -3.62 -14.32 7.83
N TYR A 97 -2.97 -13.17 7.59
CA TYR A 97 -2.02 -12.59 8.54
C TYR A 97 -2.71 -11.86 9.70
N THR A 98 -4.00 -11.55 9.56
CA THR A 98 -4.80 -10.90 10.61
C THR A 98 -5.19 -11.89 11.71
N LYS A 99 -5.60 -13.11 11.33
CA LYS A 99 -5.93 -14.19 12.29
C LYS A 99 -4.71 -14.62 13.12
N ARG A 100 -3.57 -14.83 12.45
CA ARG A 100 -2.33 -15.24 13.11
C ARG A 100 -1.83 -14.21 14.14
N ALA A 101 -2.12 -12.93 13.92
CA ALA A 101 -1.78 -11.88 14.87
C ALA A 101 -2.75 -11.79 16.05
N ALA A 102 -4.06 -11.98 15.81
CA ALA A 102 -5.07 -12.03 16.87
C ALA A 102 -4.89 -13.22 17.82
N ASP A 103 -4.47 -14.37 17.28
CA ASP A 103 -4.21 -15.60 18.05
C ASP A 103 -2.81 -15.65 18.68
N SER A 104 -1.95 -14.66 18.38
CA SER A 104 -0.58 -14.62 18.87
C SER A 104 -0.52 -14.22 20.35
N ARG A 105 0.11 -15.06 21.17
CA ARG A 105 0.50 -14.70 22.56
C ARG A 105 1.69 -13.74 22.63
N ASP A 106 2.32 -13.43 21.51
CA ASP A 106 3.40 -12.44 21.43
C ASP A 106 2.79 -11.03 21.40
N ALA A 107 2.93 -10.31 22.51
CA ALA A 107 2.43 -8.95 22.68
C ALA A 107 2.93 -7.98 21.59
N ARG A 108 4.10 -8.23 20.99
CA ARG A 108 4.63 -7.40 19.90
C ARG A 108 3.82 -7.53 18.63
N VAL A 109 3.22 -8.70 18.37
CA VAL A 109 2.39 -8.97 17.20
C VAL A 109 0.98 -8.40 17.38
N ALA A 110 0.46 -8.39 18.61
CA ALA A 110 -0.82 -7.77 18.94
C ALA A 110 -0.75 -6.23 18.89
N ASP A 111 0.29 -5.63 19.48
CA ASP A 111 0.50 -4.17 19.48
C ASP A 111 0.71 -3.62 18.05
N PHE A 112 1.39 -4.42 17.22
CA PHE A 112 1.55 -4.17 15.79
C PHE A 112 0.23 -4.09 15.02
N HIS A 113 -0.73 -4.98 15.28
CA HIS A 113 -2.05 -4.87 14.68
C HIS A 113 -2.82 -3.63 15.20
N GLY A 114 -2.64 -3.31 16.47
CA GLY A 114 -3.18 -2.09 17.07
C GLY A 114 -2.59 -0.80 16.51
N SER A 115 -1.32 -0.79 16.07
CA SER A 115 -0.68 0.36 15.44
C SER A 115 -1.07 0.49 13.96
N ILE A 116 -1.14 -0.61 13.21
CA ILE A 116 -1.62 -0.60 11.82
C ILE A 116 -3.04 -0.01 11.73
N LYS A 117 -3.96 -0.43 12.62
CA LYS A 117 -5.33 0.11 12.67
C LYS A 117 -5.41 1.59 13.03
N ARG A 118 -4.42 2.11 13.77
CA ARG A 118 -4.37 3.54 14.14
C ARG A 118 -3.83 4.40 13.00
N ASP A 119 -3.00 3.81 12.13
CA ASP A 119 -2.12 4.58 11.26
C ASP A 119 -2.57 4.63 9.80
N PHE A 120 -3.48 3.73 9.40
CA PHE A 120 -4.24 3.83 8.16
C PHE A 120 -5.62 4.43 8.40
N ASP A 121 -6.12 5.18 7.41
CA ASP A 121 -7.48 5.73 7.42
C ASP A 121 -8.52 4.63 7.16
N ALA A 122 -8.15 3.60 6.40
CA ALA A 122 -8.93 2.38 6.23
C ALA A 122 -8.05 1.16 5.97
N ILE A 123 -8.63 -0.01 6.22
CA ILE A 123 -7.99 -1.30 5.99
C ILE A 123 -8.98 -2.13 5.18
N LEU A 124 -8.49 -2.69 4.08
CA LEU A 124 -9.20 -3.65 3.25
C LEU A 124 -8.46 -4.98 3.28
N HIS A 125 -9.21 -6.06 3.14
CA HIS A 125 -8.68 -7.37 2.86
C HIS A 125 -8.97 -7.74 1.42
N TRP A 126 -8.11 -8.55 0.81
CA TRP A 126 -8.36 -9.02 -0.55
C TRP A 126 -9.68 -9.79 -0.70
N ASN A 127 -10.14 -10.43 0.38
CA ASN A 127 -11.46 -11.06 0.44
C ASN A 127 -12.61 -10.03 0.40
N ASP A 128 -12.39 -8.81 0.90
CA ASP A 128 -13.38 -7.73 0.86
C ASP A 128 -13.56 -7.19 -0.56
N LEU A 129 -12.55 -7.35 -1.42
CA LEU A 129 -12.59 -6.89 -2.82
C LEU A 129 -13.42 -7.80 -3.73
N GLY A 130 -13.98 -8.90 -3.21
CA GLY A 130 -14.82 -9.80 -4.00
C GLY A 130 -14.10 -10.40 -5.20
N ILE A 131 -12.76 -10.52 -5.14
CA ILE A 131 -11.95 -11.27 -6.12
C ILE A 131 -12.17 -12.77 -5.86
N ALA A 132 -13.42 -13.19 -5.90
CA ALA A 132 -13.86 -14.56 -5.88
C ALA A 132 -14.42 -14.88 -7.28
N GLY A 133 -13.54 -14.99 -8.27
CA GLY A 133 -13.90 -15.67 -9.52
C GLY A 133 -14.16 -17.17 -9.26
N PRO A 134 -14.66 -17.94 -10.23
CA PRO A 134 -14.99 -19.37 -10.06
C PRO A 134 -13.84 -20.24 -9.51
N ALA A 135 -12.58 -19.78 -9.62
CA ALA A 135 -11.40 -20.43 -9.03
C ALA A 135 -11.20 -20.20 -7.52
N PHE A 136 -11.91 -19.24 -6.93
CA PHE A 136 -11.86 -18.83 -5.52
C PHE A 136 -13.16 -19.15 -4.77
N ASP A 137 -14.16 -19.68 -5.49
CA ASP A 137 -15.54 -19.95 -5.05
C ASP A 137 -15.67 -21.10 -4.02
N ALA A 138 -14.56 -21.59 -3.48
CA ALA A 138 -14.49 -22.74 -2.58
C ALA A 138 -14.13 -22.37 -1.13
N GLY A 139 -14.34 -21.13 -0.70
CA GLY A 139 -13.96 -20.67 0.65
C GLY A 139 -12.45 -20.66 0.89
N ARG A 140 -11.66 -20.65 -0.18
CA ARG A 140 -10.20 -20.61 -0.15
C ARG A 140 -9.72 -19.18 -0.31
N ASP A 141 -8.84 -18.74 0.58
CA ASP A 141 -8.21 -17.42 0.50
C ASP A 141 -7.28 -17.35 -0.71
N LEU A 142 -7.25 -16.19 -1.40
CA LEU A 142 -6.36 -15.92 -2.54
C LEU A 142 -4.91 -16.29 -2.23
N PHE A 143 -4.50 -16.06 -0.98
CA PHE A 143 -3.14 -16.33 -0.51
C PHE A 143 -2.88 -17.79 -0.21
N GLN A 144 -3.89 -18.57 0.18
CA GLN A 144 -3.73 -20.03 0.27
C GLN A 144 -3.50 -20.63 -1.11
N VAL A 145 -4.21 -20.13 -2.13
CA VAL A 145 -3.99 -20.53 -3.53
C VAL A 145 -2.60 -20.09 -3.99
N ALA A 146 -2.19 -18.84 -3.71
CA ALA A 146 -0.87 -18.35 -4.08
C ALA A 146 0.26 -19.12 -3.37
N ASP A 147 0.14 -19.40 -2.08
CA ASP A 147 1.13 -20.18 -1.32
C ASP A 147 1.23 -21.62 -1.83
N GLU A 148 0.12 -22.25 -2.27
CA GLU A 148 0.16 -23.56 -2.92
C GLU A 148 0.85 -23.54 -4.28
N LEU A 149 0.59 -22.50 -5.09
CA LEU A 149 1.19 -22.33 -6.40
C LEU A 149 2.68 -21.99 -6.31
N PHE A 150 3.05 -21.05 -5.44
CA PHE A 150 4.39 -20.44 -5.39
C PHE A 150 5.26 -20.92 -4.22
N GLY A 151 4.69 -21.65 -3.25
CA GLY A 151 5.45 -22.30 -2.18
C GLY A 151 6.17 -23.59 -2.62
N ARG A 152 5.95 -24.03 -3.87
CA ARG A 152 6.69 -25.12 -4.50
C ARG A 152 8.01 -24.61 -5.07
N LYS A 153 9.09 -25.39 -4.92
CA LYS A 153 10.41 -25.02 -5.45
C LYS A 153 10.33 -24.88 -6.99
N PRO A 154 11.07 -23.93 -7.59
CA PRO A 154 11.16 -23.82 -9.05
C PRO A 154 11.63 -25.17 -9.63
N GLY A 155 10.75 -25.88 -10.35
CA GLY A 155 10.99 -27.22 -10.89
C GLY A 155 9.87 -28.24 -10.67
N GLU A 156 8.89 -27.97 -9.80
CA GLU A 156 7.75 -28.88 -9.54
C GLU A 156 6.50 -28.62 -10.39
N PHE A 157 6.54 -27.63 -11.29
CA PHE A 157 5.49 -27.43 -12.27
C PHE A 157 5.62 -28.48 -13.37
N ARG A 158 4.77 -29.52 -13.35
CA ARG A 158 4.51 -30.29 -14.57
C ARG A 158 3.59 -29.45 -15.45
N GLU A 159 4.05 -29.11 -16.65
CA GLU A 159 3.19 -28.57 -17.70
C GLU A 159 2.01 -29.53 -17.88
N VAL A 160 0.82 -29.05 -17.55
CA VAL A 160 -0.41 -29.74 -17.94
C VAL A 160 -0.68 -29.28 -19.36
N HIS A 161 -0.15 -30.01 -20.34
CA HIS A 161 -0.58 -29.85 -21.72
C HIS A 161 -2.04 -30.29 -21.80
N SER A 162 -2.90 -29.34 -22.19
CA SER A 162 -4.26 -29.59 -22.68
C SER A 162 -4.23 -30.30 -24.03
#